data_AF-A0A7V7WQG4-F1
#
_entry.id   AF-A0A7V7WQG4-F1
#
_cell.length_a   1.000
_cell.length_b   1.000
_cell.length_c   1.000
_cell.angle_alpha   90.00
_cell.angle_beta   90.00
_cell.angle_gamma   90.00
#
_symmetry.space_group_name_H-M   'P 1'
#
loop_
_entity.id
_entity.type
_entity.pdbx_description
1 polymer ?
#
loop_
_entity_poly.entity_id
_entity_poly.type
_entity_poly.pdbx_seq_one_letter_code
_entity_poly.pdbx_strand_id
1 'polypeptide(L)' 'REGRATLIETHGRHDPCVGIRAVPVAEAMLALVLIDHALRHRAQNAEVVCATPRVPSSAA' A
#
# COMPACT_ATOMS: atom_id res chain seq x y z
N ARG A 1 -39.76 10.32 -5.15
CA ARG A 1 -39.92 8.96 -4.57
C ARG A 1 -39.91 9.11 -3.06
N GLU A 2 -41.05 8.90 -2.42
CA GLU A 2 -41.15 8.93 -0.95
C GLU A 2 -40.42 7.71 -0.38
N GLY A 3 -39.41 7.94 0.45
CA GLY A 3 -38.64 6.88 1.10
C GLY A 3 -39.44 6.29 2.26
N ARG A 4 -39.91 5.06 2.10
CA ARG A 4 -40.55 4.30 3.18
C ARG A 4 -39.50 3.50 3.95
N ALA A 5 -39.68 3.39 5.27
CA ALA A 5 -38.83 2.57 6.12
C ALA A 5 -38.91 1.09 5.71
N THR A 6 -37.77 0.41 5.68
CA THR A 6 -37.67 -1.01 5.34
C THR A 6 -36.71 -1.68 6.32
N LEU A 7 -37.02 -2.92 6.70
CA LEU A 7 -36.15 -3.74 7.55
C LEU A 7 -35.05 -4.38 6.69
N ILE A 8 -33.81 -4.36 7.19
CA ILE A 8 -32.67 -5.03 6.57
C ILE A 8 -32.11 -6.04 7.55
N GLU A 9 -32.09 -7.31 7.15
CA GLU A 9 -31.45 -8.41 7.87
C GLU A 9 -30.34 -8.99 6.99
N THR A 10 -29.13 -9.05 7.53
CA THR A 10 -27.95 -9.58 6.82
C THR A 10 -27.58 -10.93 7.42
N HIS A 11 -27.55 -11.97 6.58
CA HIS A 11 -27.19 -13.34 6.98
C HIS A 11 -25.81 -13.73 6.43
N GLY A 12 -25.11 -14.64 7.12
CA GLY A 12 -23.83 -15.20 6.68
C GLY A 12 -22.63 -14.76 7.51
N ARG A 13 -21.41 -15.07 7.02
CA ARG A 13 -20.17 -14.64 7.68
C ARG A 13 -19.84 -13.21 7.28
N HIS A 14 -19.70 -12.35 8.27
CA HIS A 14 -19.14 -11.02 8.13
C HIS A 14 -17.80 -10.98 8.85
N ASP A 15 -16.88 -10.16 8.34
CA ASP A 15 -15.64 -9.92 9.06
C ASP A 15 -15.98 -9.19 10.38
N PRO A 16 -15.63 -9.75 11.55
CA PRO A 16 -15.81 -9.04 12.82
C PRO A 16 -14.88 -7.82 12.91
N CYS A 17 -13.82 -7.79 12.10
CA CYS A 17 -12.96 -6.63 11.88
C CYS A 17 -12.34 -6.73 10.48
N VAL A 18 -12.65 -5.78 9.61
CA VAL A 18 -12.03 -5.70 8.27
C VAL A 18 -10.59 -5.19 8.32
N GLY A 19 -10.19 -4.53 9.42
CA GLY A 19 -8.90 -3.84 9.56
C GLY A 19 -7.69 -4.76 9.45
N ILE A 20 -7.77 -5.99 9.96
CA ILE A 20 -6.66 -6.96 9.87
C ILE A 20 -6.34 -7.32 8.41
N ARG A 21 -7.35 -7.31 7.53
CA ARG A 21 -7.18 -7.59 6.11
C ARG A 21 -6.61 -6.40 5.34
N ALA A 22 -6.62 -5.21 5.93
CA ALA A 22 -6.11 -3.99 5.30
C ALA A 22 -4.58 -3.88 5.40
N VAL A 23 -3.91 -4.63 6.28
CA VAL A 23 -2.45 -4.53 6.48
C VAL A 23 -1.67 -4.77 5.18
N PRO A 24 -1.90 -5.86 4.41
CA PRO A 24 -1.17 -6.07 3.15
C PRO A 24 -1.46 -4.99 2.11
N VAL A 25 -2.67 -4.40 2.15
CA VAL A 25 -3.03 -3.28 1.27
C VAL A 25 -2.22 -2.04 1.64
N ALA A 26 -2.15 -1.71 2.93
CA ALA A 26 -1.38 -0.55 3.40
C ALA A 26 0.12 -0.70 3.09
N GLU A 27 0.69 -1.88 3.29
CA GLU A 27 2.10 -2.19 2.94
C GLU A 27 2.37 -1.99 1.44
N ALA A 28 1.50 -2.54 0.58
CA ALA A 28 1.62 -2.39 -0.87
C ALA A 28 1.50 -0.92 -1.30
N MET A 29 0.54 -0.18 -0.74
CA MET A 29 0.37 1.24 -1.04
C MET A 29 1.57 2.07 -0.61
N LEU A 30 2.16 1.79 0.55
CA LEU A 30 3.38 2.44 1.00
C LEU A 30 4.56 2.15 0.06
N ALA A 31 4.74 0.90 -0.34
CA ALA A 31 5.79 0.52 -1.29
C ALA A 31 5.63 1.25 -2.64
N LEU A 32 4.40 1.36 -3.14
CA LEU A 32 4.08 2.09 -4.39
C LEU A 32 4.40 3.58 -4.27
N VAL A 33 4.05 4.22 -3.15
CA VAL A 33 4.37 5.64 -2.90
C VAL A 33 5.89 5.84 -2.83
N LEU A 34 6.61 4.97 -2.12
CA LEU A 34 8.06 5.06 -2.00
C LEU A 34 8.77 4.90 -3.34
N ILE A 35 8.35 3.94 -4.18
CA ILE A 35 9.00 3.74 -5.49
C ILE A 35 8.70 4.90 -6.46
N ASP A 36 7.48 5.44 -6.45
CA ASP A 36 7.14 6.62 -7.25
C ASP A 36 8.03 7.81 -6.86
N HIS A 37 8.15 8.08 -5.55
CA HIS A 37 9.01 9.16 -5.08
C HIS A 37 10.51 8.92 -5.33
N ALA A 38 10.98 7.67 -5.23
CA ALA A 38 12.36 7.33 -5.58
C ALA A 38 12.65 7.60 -7.06
N LEU A 39 11.71 7.24 -7.95
CA LEU A 39 11.83 7.50 -9.39
C LEU A 39 11.75 9.00 -9.72
N ARG A 40 10.87 9.75 -9.06
CA ARG A 40 10.79 11.22 -9.19
C ARG A 40 12.08 11.89 -8.76
N HIS A 41 12.65 11.46 -7.63
CA HIS A 41 13.93 11.98 -7.15
C HIS A 41 15.04 11.72 -8.17
N ARG A 42 15.12 10.50 -8.72
CA ARG A 42 16.06 10.15 -9.78
C ARG A 42 15.87 11.00 -11.04
N ALA A 43 14.63 11.28 -11.43
CA ALA A 43 14.32 12.07 -12.62
C ALA A 43 14.78 13.53 -12.48
N GLN A 44 14.64 14.14 -11.29
CA GLN A 44 15.04 15.53 -11.08
C GLN A 44 16.52 15.71 -10.77
N ASN A 45 17.20 14.67 -10.30
CA ASN A 45 18.59 14.72 -9.89
C ASN A 45 19.44 13.73 -10.70
N ALA A 46 19.48 13.91 -12.02
CA ALA A 46 20.09 12.96 -12.96
C ALA A 46 21.60 12.73 -12.75
N GLU A 47 22.32 13.71 -12.18
CA GLU A 47 23.77 13.67 -12.01
C GLU A 47 24.22 13.19 -10.62
N VAL A 48 23.29 12.81 -9.74
CA VAL A 48 23.64 12.38 -8.38
C VAL A 48 24.42 11.07 -8.41
N VAL A 49 25.68 11.13 -7.95
CA VAL A 49 26.53 9.96 -7.74
C VAL A 49 26.28 9.42 -6.33
N CYS A 50 25.73 8.20 -6.25
CA CYS A 50 25.53 7.54 -4.97
C CYS A 50 26.86 6.93 -4.49
N ALA A 51 27.45 7.50 -3.44
CA ALA A 51 28.69 7.00 -2.85
C ALA A 51 28.50 5.72 -2.01
N THR A 52 27.25 5.33 -1.74
CA THR A 52 26.94 4.12 -1.00
C THR A 52 27.35 2.88 -1.80
N PRO A 53 28.22 2.00 -1.27
CA PRO A 53 28.69 0.83 -1.99
C PRO A 53 27.57 -0.19 -2.21
N ARG A 54 27.58 -0.87 -3.37
CA ARG A 54 26.73 -2.04 -3.60
C ARG A 54 27.31 -3.23 -2.83
N VAL A 55 26.72 -3.54 -1.68
CA VAL A 55 27.06 -4.73 -0.91
C VAL A 55 26.31 -5.93 -1.51
N PRO A 56 27.00 -7.00 -1.92
CA PRO A 56 26.33 -8.20 -2.42
C PRO A 56 25.50 -8.85 -1.30
N SER A 57 24.40 -9.51 -1.66
CA SER A 57 23.67 -10.35 -0.72
C SER A 57 24.61 -11.46 -0.23
N SER A 58 24.74 -11.61 1.09
CA SER A 58 25.36 -12.80 1.67
C SER A 58 24.56 -14.02 1.22
N ALA A 59 25.17 -14.88 0.40
CA ALA A 59 24.61 -16.20 0.14
C ALA A 59 24.59 -16.95 1.47
N ALA A 60 23.39 -17.21 1.98
CA ALA A 60 23.15 -18.12 3.09
C ALA A 60 22.61 -19.43 2.54
#